data_AF-A0A7S0VKJ5-F1
#
_entry.id   AF-A0A7S0VKJ5-F1
#
_cell.length_a   1.000
_cell.length_b   1.000
_cell.length_c   1.000
_cell.angle_alpha   90.00
_cell.angle_beta   90.00
_cell.angle_gamma   90.00
#
_symmetry.space_group_name_H-M   'P 1'
#
loop_
_entity.id
_entity.type
_entity.pdbx_description
1 polymer ?
#
loop_
_entity_poly.entity_id
_entity_poly.type
_entity_poly.pdbx_seq_one_letter_code
_entity_poly.pdbx_strand_id
1 'polypeptide(L)'
;MYWTKEVVDAIRIHSLADYAQSCTEELMKVVSRVRGKLSKLERKTLSALIVIDVHARDVVAELAKQKVSNETDFEWMSQLRYLWEDDEVSVRMINAQIFYGYEYLGNGGRLVITPLTDRCYRTLMGALHLNLGGAPEGPAGTGKTE
;
A
#
# COMPACT_ATOMS: atom_id res chain seq x y z
N MET A 1 6.42 4.89 -3.56
CA MET A 1 6.81 6.20 -4.13
C MET A 1 6.10 6.45 -5.45
N TYR A 2 6.38 5.68 -6.51
CA TYR A 2 5.69 5.85 -7.82
C TYR A 2 4.18 5.77 -7.71
N TRP A 3 3.64 4.70 -7.10
CA TRP A 3 2.19 4.57 -6.87
C TRP A 3 1.59 5.78 -6.14
N THR A 4 2.22 6.26 -5.06
CA THR A 4 1.72 7.44 -4.32
C THR A 4 1.66 8.68 -5.21
N LYS A 5 2.69 8.90 -6.05
CA LYS A 5 2.73 10.02 -6.98
C LYS A 5 1.65 9.89 -8.07
N GLU A 6 1.55 8.72 -8.69
CA GLU A 6 0.59 8.47 -9.79
C GLU A 6 -0.86 8.56 -9.31
N VAL A 7 -1.18 8.11 -8.09
CA VAL A 7 -2.51 8.30 -7.50
C VAL A 7 -2.81 9.77 -7.25
N VAL A 8 -1.83 10.53 -6.73
CA VAL A 8 -1.98 11.98 -6.55
C VAL A 8 -2.24 12.68 -7.89
N ASP A 9 -1.48 12.34 -8.92
CA ASP A 9 -1.66 12.88 -10.26
C ASP A 9 -3.06 12.52 -10.80
N ALA A 10 -3.52 11.28 -10.61
CA ALA A 10 -4.85 10.82 -11.00
C ALA A 10 -5.99 11.51 -10.22
N ILE A 11 -5.80 11.85 -8.95
CA ILE A 11 -6.75 12.67 -8.16
C ILE A 11 -6.86 14.06 -8.78
N ARG A 12 -5.72 14.71 -9.05
CA ARG A 12 -5.65 16.09 -9.57
C ARG A 12 -6.30 16.26 -10.93
N ILE A 13 -6.15 15.27 -11.81
CA ILE A 13 -6.75 15.30 -13.16
C ILE A 13 -8.08 14.57 -13.24
N HIS A 14 -8.63 14.12 -12.10
CA HIS A 14 -9.90 13.39 -12.00
C HIS A 14 -9.97 12.11 -12.84
N SER A 15 -8.86 11.36 -12.95
CA SER A 15 -8.73 10.15 -13.75
C SER A 15 -8.52 8.88 -12.92
N LEU A 16 -8.98 8.86 -11.66
CA LEU A 16 -8.82 7.69 -10.77
C LEU A 16 -9.40 6.40 -11.36
N ALA A 17 -10.53 6.48 -12.07
CA ALA A 17 -11.15 5.30 -12.70
C ALA A 17 -10.27 4.73 -13.83
N ASP A 18 -9.71 5.59 -14.69
CA ASP A 18 -8.81 5.20 -15.78
C ASP A 18 -7.48 4.66 -15.24
N TYR A 19 -6.98 5.26 -14.16
CA TYR A 19 -5.78 4.77 -13.48
C TYR A 19 -6.04 3.40 -12.81
N ALA A 20 -7.21 3.18 -12.18
CA ALA A 20 -7.58 1.87 -11.64
C ALA A 20 -7.62 0.78 -12.74
N GLN A 21 -8.11 1.13 -13.93
CA GLN A 21 -8.09 0.23 -15.08
C GLN A 21 -6.66 -0.07 -15.53
N SER A 22 -5.81 0.95 -15.62
CA SER A 22 -4.38 0.79 -15.97
C SER A 22 -3.65 -0.14 -14.98
N CYS A 23 -3.85 0.08 -13.67
CA CYS A 23 -3.33 -0.81 -12.62
C CYS A 23 -3.82 -2.25 -12.78
N THR A 24 -5.08 -2.44 -13.19
CA THR A 24 -5.65 -3.77 -13.43
C THR A 24 -4.98 -4.47 -14.61
N GLU A 25 -4.74 -3.74 -15.71
CA GLU A 25 -4.07 -4.27 -16.90
C GLU A 25 -2.61 -4.64 -16.59
N GLU A 26 -1.89 -3.81 -15.86
CA GLU A 26 -0.52 -4.08 -15.42
C GLU A 26 -0.44 -5.29 -14.49
N LEU A 27 -1.32 -5.37 -13.50
CA LEU A 27 -1.43 -6.52 -12.62
C LEU A 27 -1.64 -7.82 -13.42
N MET A 28 -2.52 -7.80 -14.41
CA MET A 28 -2.78 -8.98 -15.25
C MET A 28 -1.57 -9.38 -16.09
N LYS A 29 -0.76 -8.42 -16.57
CA LYS A 29 0.53 -8.71 -17.22
C LYS A 29 1.48 -9.42 -16.25
N VAL A 30 1.60 -8.94 -15.01
CA VAL A 30 2.45 -9.58 -13.98
C VAL A 30 1.95 -10.98 -13.64
N VAL A 31 0.63 -11.16 -13.44
CA VAL A 31 0.01 -12.46 -13.19
C VAL A 31 0.29 -13.44 -14.33
N SER A 32 0.19 -13.00 -15.58
CA SER A 32 0.50 -13.83 -16.74
C SER A 32 1.96 -14.30 -16.75
N ARG A 33 2.89 -13.41 -16.40
CA ARG A 33 4.33 -13.72 -16.29
C ARG A 33 4.60 -14.74 -15.20
N VAL A 34 3.93 -14.63 -14.06
CA VAL A 34 4.06 -15.60 -12.95
C VAL A 34 3.56 -17.00 -13.33
N ARG A 35 2.53 -17.10 -14.18
CA ARG A 35 2.05 -18.38 -14.71
C ARG A 35 3.02 -19.02 -15.72
N GLY A 36 3.95 -18.25 -16.26
CA GLY A 36 4.98 -18.73 -17.17
C GLY A 36 6.16 -19.45 -16.48
N LYS A 37 7.21 -19.69 -17.29
CA LYS A 37 8.48 -20.22 -16.80
C LYS A 37 9.29 -19.11 -16.14
N LEU A 38 9.62 -19.31 -14.86
CA LEU A 38 10.41 -18.40 -14.04
C LEU A 38 11.30 -19.22 -13.12
N SER A 39 12.44 -18.67 -12.73
CA SER A 39 13.25 -19.20 -11.64
C SER A 39 12.48 -19.14 -10.32
N LYS A 40 12.94 -19.92 -9.32
CA LYS A 40 12.35 -19.91 -7.98
C LYS A 40 12.41 -18.51 -7.34
N LEU A 41 13.52 -17.80 -7.55
CA LEU A 41 13.73 -16.46 -7.00
C LEU A 41 12.79 -15.44 -7.63
N GLU A 42 12.72 -15.39 -8.97
CA GLU A 42 11.80 -14.50 -9.68
C GLU A 42 10.35 -14.75 -9.28
N ARG A 43 9.95 -16.02 -9.19
CA ARG A 43 8.60 -16.39 -8.76
C ARG A 43 8.31 -15.87 -7.36
N LYS A 44 9.25 -16.02 -6.41
CA LYS A 44 9.10 -15.51 -5.04
C LYS A 44 8.95 -13.99 -5.02
N THR A 45 9.80 -13.27 -5.75
CA THR A 45 9.74 -11.80 -5.86
C THR A 45 8.42 -11.34 -6.45
N LEU A 46 8.00 -11.92 -7.58
CA LEU A 46 6.77 -11.50 -8.25
C LEU A 46 5.52 -11.87 -7.45
N SER A 47 5.51 -13.01 -6.74
CA SER A 47 4.41 -13.35 -5.83
C SER A 47 4.27 -12.33 -4.70
N ALA A 48 5.38 -11.85 -4.13
CA ALA A 48 5.35 -10.79 -3.13
C ALA A 48 4.84 -9.45 -3.70
N LEU A 49 5.28 -9.09 -4.91
CA LEU A 49 4.83 -7.87 -5.59
C LEU A 49 3.33 -7.90 -5.93
N ILE A 50 2.82 -9.03 -6.44
CA ILE A 50 1.38 -9.18 -6.74
C ILE A 50 0.51 -8.88 -5.53
N VAL A 51 0.91 -9.31 -4.32
CA VAL A 51 0.13 -9.05 -3.11
C VAL A 51 0.00 -7.54 -2.83
N ILE A 52 1.09 -6.80 -3.04
CA ILE A 52 1.12 -5.33 -2.87
C ILE A 52 0.30 -4.66 -3.99
N ASP A 53 0.48 -5.09 -5.24
CA ASP A 53 -0.18 -4.51 -6.41
C ASP A 53 -1.71 -4.72 -6.40
N VAL A 54 -2.17 -5.88 -5.93
CA VAL A 54 -3.62 -6.15 -5.75
C VAL A 54 -4.22 -5.14 -4.77
N HIS A 55 -3.61 -4.98 -3.60
CA HIS A 55 -4.08 -4.02 -2.60
C HIS A 55 -4.03 -2.58 -3.14
N ALA A 56 -2.93 -2.18 -3.78
CA ALA A 56 -2.77 -0.86 -4.38
C ALA A 56 -3.87 -0.57 -5.42
N ARG A 57 -4.17 -1.52 -6.31
CA ARG A 57 -5.25 -1.39 -7.30
C ARG A 57 -6.63 -1.30 -6.65
N ASP A 58 -6.89 -2.13 -5.64
CA ASP A 58 -8.17 -2.13 -4.93
C ASP A 58 -8.42 -0.80 -4.20
N VAL A 59 -7.37 -0.21 -3.60
CA VAL A 59 -7.43 1.14 -3.01
C VAL A 59 -7.83 2.17 -4.07
N VAL A 60 -7.15 2.20 -5.23
CA VAL A 60 -7.47 3.17 -6.30
C VAL A 60 -8.90 3.02 -6.80
N ALA A 61 -9.36 1.77 -7.00
CA ALA A 61 -10.73 1.51 -7.42
C ALA A 61 -11.77 2.00 -6.39
N GLU A 62 -11.50 1.84 -5.10
CA GLU A 62 -12.38 2.34 -4.06
C GLU A 62 -12.35 3.87 -3.96
N LEU A 63 -11.18 4.52 -4.11
CA LEU A 63 -11.08 5.98 -4.19
C LEU A 63 -11.91 6.54 -5.37
N ALA A 64 -11.84 5.89 -6.53
CA ALA A 64 -12.62 6.26 -7.71
C ALA A 64 -14.13 6.14 -7.44
N LYS A 65 -14.57 5.04 -6.82
CA LYS A 65 -15.96 4.78 -6.46
C LYS A 65 -16.50 5.79 -5.43
N GLN A 66 -15.65 6.19 -4.49
CA GLN A 66 -15.97 7.21 -3.48
C GLN A 66 -15.84 8.64 -4.03
N LYS A 67 -15.45 8.81 -5.30
CA LYS A 67 -15.31 10.08 -6.01
C LYS A 67 -14.37 11.06 -5.30
N VAL A 68 -13.27 10.52 -4.75
CA VAL A 68 -12.20 11.33 -4.18
C VAL A 68 -11.67 12.28 -5.24
N SER A 69 -11.56 13.55 -4.86
CA SER A 69 -11.23 14.64 -5.79
C SER A 69 -10.17 15.58 -5.25
N ASN A 70 -9.80 15.43 -3.98
CA ASN A 70 -8.77 16.21 -3.34
C ASN A 70 -7.78 15.31 -2.58
N GLU A 71 -6.51 15.70 -2.57
CA GLU A 71 -5.46 15.02 -1.80
C GLU A 71 -5.68 15.14 -0.28
N THR A 72 -6.51 16.08 0.15
CA THR A 72 -6.93 16.24 1.55
C THR A 72 -8.16 15.42 1.93
N ASP A 73 -8.73 14.65 1.01
CA ASP A 73 -9.87 13.77 1.32
C ASP A 73 -9.40 12.63 2.24
N PHE A 74 -10.18 12.34 3.27
CA PHE A 74 -9.79 11.40 4.33
C PHE A 74 -9.52 10.00 3.77
N GLU A 75 -10.30 9.60 2.78
CA GLU A 75 -10.21 8.35 2.05
C GLU A 75 -8.79 8.10 1.53
N TRP A 76 -8.17 9.12 0.92
CA TRP A 76 -6.79 9.09 0.45
C TRP A 76 -5.79 9.28 1.59
N MET A 77 -6.04 10.23 2.49
CA MET A 77 -5.13 10.50 3.60
C MET A 77 -4.96 9.30 4.53
N SER A 78 -5.99 8.45 4.65
CA SER A 78 -6.01 7.26 5.49
C SER A 78 -5.22 6.07 4.94
N GLN A 79 -4.64 6.19 3.73
CA GLN A 79 -3.77 5.20 3.11
C GLN A 79 -2.30 5.38 3.52
N LEU A 80 -1.52 4.30 3.46
CA LEU A 80 -0.08 4.37 3.70
C LEU A 80 0.62 4.93 2.46
N ARG A 81 1.32 6.06 2.62
CA ARG A 81 1.90 6.80 1.50
C ARG A 81 3.41 6.95 1.69
N TYR A 82 4.16 6.74 0.61
CA TYR A 82 5.62 6.87 0.61
C TYR A 82 6.00 8.06 -0.26
N LEU A 83 6.61 9.08 0.35
CA LEU A 83 7.08 10.27 -0.33
C LEU A 83 8.61 10.31 -0.29
N TRP A 84 9.20 10.93 -1.30
CA TRP A 84 10.63 11.23 -1.35
C TRP A 84 10.80 12.73 -1.08
N GLU A 85 11.38 13.09 0.05
CA GLU A 85 11.51 14.46 0.55
C GLU A 85 12.88 14.60 1.21
N ASP A 86 13.59 15.69 0.91
CA ASP A 86 14.89 16.00 1.53
C ASP A 86 15.91 14.84 1.47
N ASP A 87 15.99 14.17 0.30
CA ASP A 87 16.84 12.99 0.04
C ASP A 87 16.55 11.75 0.92
N GLU A 88 15.43 11.76 1.63
CA GLU A 88 14.94 10.64 2.44
C GLU A 88 13.53 10.21 2.05
N VAL A 89 13.16 8.98 2.41
CA VAL A 89 11.81 8.46 2.22
C VAL A 89 11.02 8.72 3.50
N SER A 90 9.94 9.49 3.38
CA SER A 90 8.97 9.68 4.45
C SER A 90 7.75 8.78 4.24
N VAL A 91 7.29 8.16 5.32
CA VAL A 91 6.06 7.36 5.35
C VAL A 91 4.98 8.18 6.06
N ARG A 92 3.87 8.44 5.37
CA ARG A 92 2.76 9.26 5.87
C ARG A 92 1.45 8.49 5.89
N MET A 93 0.67 8.70 6.94
CA MET A 93 -0.69 8.19 7.08
C MET A 93 -1.49 9.10 8.01
N ILE A 94 -2.63 9.61 7.52
CA ILE A 94 -3.44 10.64 8.20
C ILE A 94 -2.54 11.84 8.54
N ASN A 95 -2.29 12.08 9.82
CA ASN A 95 -1.44 13.16 10.33
C ASN A 95 -0.07 12.64 10.80
N ALA A 96 0.14 11.33 10.81
CA ALA A 96 1.39 10.71 11.23
C ALA A 96 2.42 10.75 10.10
N GLN A 97 3.64 11.14 10.44
CA GLN A 97 4.81 11.08 9.57
C GLN A 97 5.97 10.46 10.35
N ILE A 98 6.66 9.53 9.70
CA ILE A 98 7.88 8.89 10.19
C ILE A 98 8.87 8.74 9.03
N PHE A 99 10.16 8.68 9.33
CA PHE A 99 11.19 8.35 8.33
C PHE A 99 11.19 6.84 8.07
N TYR A 100 11.46 6.46 6.82
CA TYR A 100 11.60 5.06 6.45
C TYR A 100 12.87 4.47 7.06
N GLY A 101 12.79 3.25 7.60
CA GLY A 101 13.90 2.63 8.34
C GLY A 101 15.00 1.98 7.47
N TYR A 102 14.79 1.85 6.16
CA TYR A 102 15.72 1.21 5.21
C TYR A 102 16.21 -0.20 5.60
N GLU A 103 15.44 -0.93 6.41
CA GLU A 103 15.79 -2.28 6.83
C GLU A 103 15.58 -3.30 5.70
N TYR A 104 16.58 -4.15 5.46
CA TYR A 104 16.45 -5.24 4.51
C TYR A 104 15.72 -6.44 5.14
N LEU A 105 14.45 -6.60 4.78
CA LEU A 105 13.58 -7.67 5.29
C LEU A 105 13.71 -8.99 4.51
N GLY A 106 14.60 -9.08 3.52
CA GLY A 106 14.70 -10.25 2.65
C GLY A 106 13.60 -10.34 1.60
N ASN A 107 13.75 -11.29 0.68
CA ASN A 107 12.72 -11.63 -0.29
C ASN A 107 11.77 -12.68 0.30
N GLY A 108 10.98 -12.29 1.30
CA GLY A 108 9.96 -13.12 1.96
C GLY A 108 8.62 -13.12 1.22
N GLY A 109 7.71 -14.01 1.62
CA GLY A 109 6.31 -13.87 1.22
C GLY A 109 5.71 -12.61 1.86
N ARG A 110 4.65 -12.08 1.27
CA ARG A 110 3.86 -10.99 1.85
C ARG A 110 2.48 -11.53 2.23
N LEU A 111 1.99 -11.15 3.40
CA LEU A 111 0.61 -11.43 3.79
C LEU A 111 -0.35 -10.53 3.02
N VAL A 112 -1.53 -11.06 2.74
CA VAL A 112 -2.58 -10.31 2.05
C VAL A 112 -3.04 -9.16 2.95
N ILE A 113 -3.03 -7.95 2.40
CA ILE A 113 -3.49 -6.75 3.09
C ILE A 113 -5.02 -6.73 3.03
N THR A 114 -5.65 -6.57 4.18
CA THR A 114 -7.11 -6.54 4.35
C THR A 114 -7.56 -5.22 5.02
N PRO A 115 -8.86 -4.89 4.98
CA PRO A 115 -9.37 -3.73 5.71
C PRO A 115 -9.10 -3.78 7.22
N LEU A 116 -8.87 -4.96 7.81
CA LEU A 116 -8.49 -5.08 9.21
C LEU A 116 -7.03 -4.65 9.43
N THR A 117 -6.11 -5.12 8.59
CA THR A 117 -4.69 -4.73 8.67
C THR A 117 -4.49 -3.24 8.37
N ASP A 118 -5.27 -2.65 7.45
CA ASP A 118 -5.23 -1.20 7.20
C ASP A 118 -5.61 -0.40 8.43
N ARG A 119 -6.63 -0.84 9.18
CA ARG A 119 -7.01 -0.22 10.44
C ARG A 119 -5.92 -0.35 11.49
N CYS A 120 -5.27 -1.52 11.56
CA CYS A 120 -4.11 -1.70 12.45
C CYS A 120 -2.97 -0.72 12.09
N TYR A 121 -2.65 -0.54 10.80
CA TYR A 121 -1.64 0.42 10.37
C TYR A 121 -1.97 1.86 10.76
N ARG A 122 -3.23 2.29 10.64
CA ARG A 122 -3.65 3.65 11.06
C ARG A 122 -3.39 3.89 12.54
N THR A 123 -3.79 2.94 13.38
CA THR A 123 -3.57 3.04 14.83
C THR A 123 -2.08 3.01 15.17
N LEU A 124 -1.32 2.08 14.58
CA LEU A 124 0.10 1.90 14.88
C LEU A 124 0.96 3.07 14.38
N MET A 125 0.69 3.61 13.19
CA MET A 125 1.36 4.80 12.68
C MET A 125 1.12 6.01 13.59
N GLY A 126 -0.13 6.20 14.04
CA GLY A 126 -0.47 7.26 14.99
C GLY A 126 0.23 7.10 16.33
N ALA A 127 0.24 5.88 16.89
CA ALA A 127 0.94 5.59 18.14
C ALA A 127 2.45 5.84 18.01
N LEU A 128 3.07 5.34 16.93
CA LEU A 128 4.51 5.50 16.69
C LEU A 128 4.89 6.98 16.55
N HIS A 129 4.11 7.77 15.81
CA HIS A 129 4.34 9.21 15.67
C HIS A 129 4.25 9.96 17.01
N LEU A 130 3.44 9.46 17.95
CA LEU A 130 3.32 9.99 19.31
C LEU A 130 4.32 9.38 20.31
N ASN A 131 5.26 8.54 19.85
CA ASN A 131 6.18 7.77 20.68
C ASN A 131 5.47 6.85 21.70
N LEU A 132 4.33 6.28 21.29
CA LEU A 132 3.55 5.31 22.06
C LEU A 132 3.67 3.90 21.46
N GLY A 133 3.50 2.89 22.31
CA GLY A 133 3.31 1.51 21.86
C GLY A 133 1.89 1.24 21.34
N GLY A 134 1.72 0.15 20.62
CA GLY A 134 0.40 -0.34 20.19
C GLY A 134 0.11 -1.75 20.71
N ALA A 135 -1.12 -1.99 21.13
CA ALA A 135 -1.61 -3.30 21.57
C ALA A 135 -2.74 -3.77 20.65
N PRO A 136 -2.44 -4.40 19.49
CA PRO A 136 -3.48 -4.98 18.63
C PRO A 136 -4.08 -6.23 19.28
N GLU A 137 -5.35 -6.16 19.68
CA GLU A 137 -6.08 -7.28 20.29
C GLU A 137 -6.99 -8.00 19.29
N GLY A 138 -7.11 -9.33 19.44
CA GLY A 138 -7.98 -10.16 18.62
C GLY A 138 -7.75 -11.67 18.82
N PRO A 139 -8.68 -12.54 18.38
CA PRO A 139 -8.58 -14.00 18.55
C PRO A 139 -7.29 -14.60 17.99
N ALA A 140 -6.88 -15.77 18.48
CA ALA A 140 -5.74 -16.50 17.91
C ALA A 140 -5.94 -16.77 16.40
N GLY A 141 -4.86 -16.72 15.61
CA GLY A 141 -4.91 -16.99 14.16
C GLY A 141 -5.45 -15.87 13.27
N THR A 142 -5.57 -14.63 13.79
CA THR A 142 -6.04 -13.45 13.02
C THR A 142 -4.91 -12.58 12.46
N GLY A 143 -3.67 -13.07 12.43
CA GLY A 143 -2.53 -12.34 11.84
C GLY A 143 -2.15 -11.06 12.60
N LYS A 144 -2.17 -11.09 13.95
CA LYS A 144 -1.92 -9.90 14.78
C LYS A 144 -0.46 -9.46 14.82
N THR A 145 0.47 -10.39 14.59
CA THR A 145 1.92 -10.20 14.79
C THR A 145 2.72 -10.43 13.51
N GLU A 146 2.16 -11.19 12.58
CA GLU A 146 2.77 -11.58 11.30
C GLU A 146 2.55 -10.50 10.24
#